data_AF-A0A1F9Z8Z6-F1
#
_entry.id   AF-A0A1F9Z8Z6-F1
#
_cell.length_a   1.000
_cell.length_b   1.000
_cell.length_c   1.000
_cell.angle_alpha   90.00
_cell.angle_beta   90.00
_cell.angle_gamma   90.00
#
_symmetry.space_group_name_H-M   'P 1'
#
loop_
_entity.id
_entity.type
_entity.pdbx_description
1 polymer ?
#
loop_
_entity_poly.entity_id
_entity_poly.type
_entity_poly.pdbx_seq_one_letter_code
_entity_poly.pdbx_strand_id
1 'polypeptide(L)'
;MRSFMQIGCGATTKEIRGRRYTYFWHFEDRGGRRVQVFQYMGPSARDSTRFRVAEAIDAYYARASEEIRRRRAEALSRVMPA
;
A
#
# COMPACT_ATOMS: atom_id res chain seq x y z
N MET A 1 -3.52 6.77 -21.19
CA MET A 1 -3.73 7.38 -19.85
C MET A 1 -2.77 6.69 -18.89
N ARG A 2 -1.75 7.38 -18.36
CA ARG A 2 -0.76 6.74 -17.46
C ARG A 2 -1.36 6.60 -16.07
N SER A 3 -1.59 5.35 -15.65
CA SER A 3 -1.90 5.03 -14.26
C SER A 3 -0.70 5.31 -13.37
N PHE A 4 -0.80 6.37 -12.57
CA PHE A 4 0.12 6.58 -11.46
C PHE A 4 -0.50 5.92 -10.22
N MET A 5 0.06 4.79 -9.78
CA MET A 5 -0.22 4.21 -8.46
C MET A 5 -0.11 5.30 -7.38
N GLN A 6 -1.19 5.63 -6.69
CA GLN A 6 -1.06 6.52 -5.54
C GLN A 6 -0.25 5.78 -4.48
N ILE A 7 0.83 6.38 -3.99
CA ILE A 7 1.68 5.73 -2.99
C ILE A 7 1.10 6.10 -1.63
N GLY A 8 0.74 5.07 -0.88
CA GLY A 8 0.15 5.20 0.44
C GLY A 8 -0.33 3.85 0.94
N CYS A 9 0.08 3.51 2.15
CA CYS A 9 -0.40 2.36 2.89
C CYS A 9 -0.48 2.67 4.38
N GLY A 10 -1.14 1.80 5.13
CA GLY A 10 -1.14 1.85 6.58
C GLY A 10 -1.92 0.71 7.19
N ALA A 11 -2.04 0.73 8.51
CA ALA A 11 -2.91 -0.20 9.23
C ALA A 11 -4.06 0.56 9.88
N THR A 12 -5.21 -0.11 10.00
CA THR A 12 -6.36 0.39 10.75
C THR A 12 -6.96 -0.73 11.58
N THR A 13 -7.63 -0.39 12.67
CA THR A 13 -8.36 -1.35 13.51
C THR A 13 -9.84 -1.06 13.39
N LYS A 14 -10.63 -2.10 13.15
CA LYS A 14 -12.09 -2.04 13.14
C LYS A 14 -12.64 -2.86 14.29
N GLU A 15 -13.60 -2.31 15.02
CA GLU A 15 -14.36 -3.06 16.01
C GLU A 15 -15.65 -3.60 15.38
N ILE A 16 -15.88 -4.90 15.55
CA ILE A 16 -17.06 -5.59 15.02
C ILE A 16 -17.57 -6.51 16.12
N ARG A 17 -18.80 -6.24 16.61
CA ARG A 17 -19.45 -7.00 17.68
C ARG A 17 -18.54 -7.16 18.92
N GLY A 18 -17.93 -6.07 19.37
CA GLY A 18 -17.04 -6.03 20.54
C GLY A 18 -15.66 -6.66 20.34
N ARG A 19 -15.30 -7.07 19.11
CA ARG A 19 -13.99 -7.65 18.80
C ARG A 19 -13.22 -6.73 17.86
N ARG A 20 -11.93 -6.51 18.17
CA ARG A 20 -11.03 -5.67 17.37
C ARG A 20 -10.25 -6.48 16.35
N TYR A 21 -10.25 -5.98 15.12
CA TYR A 21 -9.65 -6.62 13.96
C TYR A 21 -8.76 -5.64 13.22
N THR A 22 -7.54 -6.08 12.90
CA THR A 22 -6.60 -5.25 12.18
C THR A 22 -6.70 -5.50 10.68
N TYR A 23 -6.66 -4.41 9.93
CA TYR A 23 -6.62 -4.39 8.48
C TYR A 23 -5.40 -3.61 8.04
N PHE A 24 -4.71 -4.11 7.02
CA PHE A 24 -3.76 -3.33 6.24
C PHE A 24 -4.53 -2.68 5.08
N TRP A 25 -4.23 -1.43 4.79
CA TRP A 25 -4.78 -0.75 3.63
C TRP A 25 -3.68 -0.21 2.75
N HIS A 26 -3.92 -0.23 1.44
CA HIS A 26 -3.03 0.34 0.45
C HIS A 26 -3.83 0.75 -0.79
N PHE A 27 -3.24 1.63 -1.60
CA PHE A 27 -3.79 1.94 -2.91
C PHE A 27 -3.33 0.94 -3.98
N GLU A 28 -4.26 0.55 -4.84
CA GLU A 28 -4.02 -0.19 -6.08
C GLU A 28 -4.50 0.61 -7.29
N ASP A 29 -3.90 0.35 -8.45
CA ASP A 29 -4.50 0.70 -9.74
C ASP A 29 -5.31 -0.49 -10.26
N ARG A 30 -6.59 -0.25 -10.56
CA ARG A 30 -7.46 -1.23 -11.21
C ARG A 30 -8.04 -0.62 -12.48
N GLY A 31 -7.35 -0.82 -13.59
CA GLY A 31 -7.81 -0.35 -14.90
C GLY A 31 -7.91 1.17 -14.98
N GLY A 32 -6.93 1.89 -14.43
CA GLY A 32 -6.94 3.36 -14.40
C GLY A 32 -7.84 3.98 -13.33
N ARG A 33 -8.56 3.16 -12.55
CA ARG A 33 -9.28 3.61 -11.36
C ARG A 33 -8.46 3.32 -10.12
N ARG A 34 -8.39 4.32 -9.26
CA ARG A 34 -7.72 4.26 -7.96
C ARG A 34 -8.63 3.54 -6.97
N VAL A 35 -8.14 2.51 -6.31
CA VAL A 35 -8.90 1.78 -5.30
C VAL A 35 -8.08 1.67 -4.03
N GLN A 36 -8.66 2.11 -2.90
CA GLN A 36 -8.12 1.81 -1.59
C GLN A 36 -8.61 0.42 -1.17
N VAL A 37 -7.67 -0.51 -1.05
CA VAL A 37 -7.94 -1.90 -0.69
C VAL A 37 -7.71 -2.06 0.80
N PHE A 38 -8.58 -2.82 1.48
CA PHE A 38 -8.43 -3.20 2.88
C PHE A 38 -8.29 -4.71 2.97
N GLN A 39 -7.13 -5.18 3.38
CA GLN A 39 -6.84 -6.59 3.60
C GLN A 39 -6.96 -6.92 5.08
N TYR A 40 -7.78 -7.92 5.42
CA TYR A 40 -7.89 -8.42 6.77
C TYR A 40 -6.62 -9.13 7.21
N MET A 41 -6.07 -8.73 8.36
CA MET A 41 -4.81 -9.27 8.88
C MET A 41 -4.99 -10.21 10.07
N GLY A 42 -6.09 -10.05 10.81
CA GLY A 42 -6.40 -10.92 11.94
C GLY A 42 -7.00 -10.16 13.13
N PRO A 43 -7.31 -10.87 14.24
CA PRO A 43 -7.66 -10.25 15.51
C PRO A 43 -6.49 -9.40 16.04
N SER A 44 -6.75 -8.18 16.49
CA SER A 44 -5.70 -7.22 16.89
C SER A 44 -4.89 -7.66 18.12
N ALA A 45 -5.42 -8.59 18.92
CA ALA A 45 -4.77 -9.09 20.12
C ALA A 45 -3.70 -10.16 19.85
N ARG A 46 -3.58 -10.69 18.62
CA ARG A 46 -2.61 -11.75 18.30
C ARG A 46 -1.31 -11.16 17.79
N ASP A 47 -0.17 -11.67 18.27
CA ASP A 47 1.15 -11.28 17.77
C ASP A 47 1.35 -11.65 16.30
N SER A 48 0.79 -12.78 15.86
CA SER A 48 0.78 -13.16 14.44
C SER A 48 0.12 -12.12 13.54
N THR A 49 -0.88 -11.38 14.04
CA THR A 49 -1.49 -10.26 13.30
C THR A 49 -0.49 -9.11 13.16
N ARG A 50 0.32 -8.82 14.19
CA ARG A 50 1.34 -7.76 14.14
C ARG A 50 2.43 -8.09 13.12
N PHE A 51 2.93 -9.34 13.14
CA PHE A 51 3.93 -9.80 12.18
C PHE A 51 3.43 -9.69 10.73
N ARG A 52 2.20 -10.17 10.46
CA ARG A 52 1.61 -10.08 9.12
C ARG A 52 1.45 -8.64 8.61
N VAL A 53 1.13 -7.70 9.49
CA VAL A 53 1.04 -6.28 9.14
C VAL A 53 2.41 -5.71 8.80
N ALA A 54 3.44 -6.04 9.59
CA ALA A 54 4.80 -5.60 9.32
C ALA A 54 5.29 -6.11 7.96
N GLU A 55 5.13 -7.41 7.69
CA GLU A 55 5.48 -8.01 6.39
C GLU A 55 4.73 -7.35 5.23
N ALA A 56 3.45 -7.03 5.40
CA ALA A 56 2.66 -6.37 4.36
C ALA A 56 3.14 -4.93 4.09
N ILE A 57 3.53 -4.20 5.14
CA ILE A 57 4.10 -2.85 5.02
C ILE A 57 5.44 -2.91 4.28
N ASP A 58 6.33 -3.82 4.67
CA ASP A 58 7.65 -3.97 4.04
C ASP A 58 7.51 -4.33 2.55
N ALA A 59 6.65 -5.30 2.24
CA ALA A 59 6.36 -5.70 0.87
C ALA A 59 5.72 -4.57 0.04
N TYR A 60 4.91 -3.70 0.66
CA TYR A 60 4.38 -2.52 -0.02
C TYR A 60 5.45 -1.48 -0.27
N TYR A 61 6.28 -1.16 0.71
CA TYR A 61 7.33 -0.14 0.55
C TYR A 61 8.41 -0.56 -0.44
N ALA A 62 8.74 -1.85 -0.55
CA ALA A 62 9.62 -2.35 -1.59
C ALA A 62 9.10 -2.01 -3.00
N ARG A 63 7.84 -2.36 -3.28
CA ARG A 63 7.17 -2.07 -4.57
C ARG A 63 7.00 -0.56 -4.80
N ALA A 64 6.60 0.18 -3.76
CA ALA A 64 6.43 1.62 -3.86
C ALA A 64 7.76 2.33 -4.17
N SER A 65 8.87 1.86 -3.61
CA SER A 65 10.20 2.40 -3.88
C SER A 65 10.63 2.21 -5.33
N GLU A 66 10.37 1.04 -5.92
CA GLU A 66 10.61 0.79 -7.35
C GLU A 66 9.80 1.75 -8.23
N GLU A 67 8.52 1.93 -7.90
CA GLU A 67 7.65 2.85 -8.63
C GLU A 67 8.11 4.31 -8.52
N ILE A 68 8.57 4.74 -7.34
CA ILE A 68 9.15 6.08 -7.15
C ILE A 68 10.40 6.26 -8.04
N ARG A 69 11.30 5.26 -8.04
CA ARG A 69 12.51 5.30 -8.88
C ARG A 69 12.16 5.42 -10.36
N ARG A 70 11.18 4.64 -10.83
CA ARG A 70 10.67 4.70 -12.20
C ARG A 70 10.12 6.09 -12.54
N ARG A 71 9.23 6.64 -11.71
CA ARG A 71 8.66 7.99 -11.90
C ARG A 71 9.73 9.07 -11.94
N ARG A 72 10.74 8.97 -11.08
CA ARG A 72 11.86 9.90 -11.07
C ARG A 72 12.63 9.86 -12.39
N ALA A 73 12.96 8.67 -12.89
CA ALA A 73 13.65 8.51 -14.17
C ALA A 73 12.82 9.10 -15.34
N GLU A 74 11.52 8.79 -15.39
CA GLU A 74 10.60 9.32 -16.41
C GLU A 74 10.43 10.85 -16.32
N ALA A 75 10.44 11.42 -15.12
CA ALA A 75 10.37 12.85 -14.93
C ALA A 75 11.66 13.53 -15.43
N LEU A 76 12.82 13.01 -15.03
CA LEU A 76 14.12 13.55 -15.45
C LEU A 76 14.31 13.51 -16.96
N SER A 77 13.92 12.41 -17.63
CA SER A 77 14.06 12.30 -19.09
C SER A 77 13.22 13.32 -19.88
N ARG A 78 12.20 13.92 -19.26
CA ARG A 78 11.36 14.95 -19.90
C ARG A 78 11.94 16.35 -19.78
N VAL A 79 12.65 16.63 -18.68
CA VAL A 79 13.21 17.96 -18.39
C VAL A 79 14.66 18.07 -18.84
N MET A 80 15.38 16.94 -18.91
CA MET A 80 16.75 16.86 -19.42
C MET A 80 16.78 15.92 -20.64
N PRO A 81 16.29 16.38 -21.81
CA PRO A 81 16.45 15.62 -23.05
C PRO A 81 17.95 15.55 -23.39
N ALA A 82 18.37 14.39 -23.90
CA ALA A 82 19.74 14.15 -24.36
C ALA A 82 20.11 15.05 -25.55
#